data_AF-A0A8J8JYW2-F1
#
_entry.id   AF-A0A8J8JYW2-F1
#
_cell.length_a   1.000
_cell.length_b   1.000
_cell.length_c   1.000
_cell.angle_alpha   90.00
_cell.angle_beta   90.00
_cell.angle_gamma   90.00
#
_symmetry.space_group_name_H-M   'P 1'
#
loop_
_entity.id
_entity.type
_entity.pdbx_description
1 polymer ?
#
loop_
_entity_poly.entity_id
_entity_poly.type
_entity_poly.pdbx_seq_one_letter_code
_entity_poly.pdbx_strand_id
1 'polypeptide(L)'
;KKIDTVVRNATMIIELSEQYDSFATMIADWPDDDFIGLLALLHKNGSRLGPKTCQYFLRFIGKDGFVLARDGVAAMILADFITTHPTSKRDLKLVQQAYNSWRDESGLGNAQISRILSLSIG
;
A
#
# COMPACT_ATOMS: atom_id res chain seq x y z
N LYS A 1 20.67 -15.63 -1.19
CA LYS A 1 20.57 -16.07 -2.60
C LYS A 1 19.28 -15.52 -3.20
N LYS A 2 19.33 -14.78 -4.33
CA LYS A 2 18.16 -14.19 -5.01
C LYS A 2 17.12 -15.24 -5.45
N ILE A 3 17.58 -16.46 -5.75
CA ILE A 3 16.77 -17.61 -6.19
C ILE A 3 15.75 -18.05 -5.11
N ASP A 4 16.14 -18.04 -3.83
CA ASP A 4 15.25 -18.47 -2.72
C ASP A 4 14.04 -17.55 -2.55
N THR A 5 14.24 -16.24 -2.73
CA THR A 5 13.16 -15.25 -2.66
C THR A 5 12.11 -15.45 -3.74
N VAL A 6 12.51 -15.84 -4.95
CA VAL A 6 11.57 -16.09 -6.06
C VAL A 6 10.67 -17.28 -5.72
N VAL A 7 11.25 -18.38 -5.26
CA VAL A 7 10.49 -19.59 -4.87
C VAL A 7 9.51 -19.27 -3.75
N ARG A 8 9.95 -18.59 -2.68
CA ARG A 8 9.06 -18.23 -1.56
C ARG A 8 7.88 -17.35 -2.00
N ASN A 9 8.12 -16.36 -2.86
CA ASN A 9 7.05 -15.49 -3.34
C ASN A 9 6.09 -16.23 -4.29
N ALA A 10 6.59 -17.18 -5.09
CA ALA A 10 5.74 -18.04 -5.91
C ALA A 10 4.86 -18.95 -5.03
N THR A 11 5.43 -19.55 -3.98
CA THR A 11 4.67 -20.34 -2.99
C THR A 11 3.60 -19.49 -2.32
N MET A 12 3.91 -18.27 -1.87
CA MET A 12 2.93 -17.34 -1.32
C MET A 12 1.75 -17.09 -2.28
N ILE A 13 2.02 -16.88 -3.58
CA ILE A 13 0.97 -16.66 -4.58
C ILE A 13 0.08 -17.90 -4.71
N ILE A 14 0.65 -19.10 -4.69
CA ILE A 14 -0.11 -20.36 -4.75
C ILE A 14 -0.99 -20.50 -3.50
N GLU A 15 -0.42 -20.39 -2.31
CA GLU A 15 -1.15 -20.51 -1.03
C GLU A 15 -2.30 -19.50 -0.92
N LEU A 16 -2.07 -18.24 -1.31
CA LEU A 16 -3.12 -17.22 -1.31
C LEU A 16 -4.17 -17.47 -2.40
N SER A 17 -3.79 -18.06 -3.55
CA SER A 17 -4.77 -18.44 -4.57
C SER A 17 -5.66 -19.58 -4.07
N GLU A 18 -5.12 -20.56 -3.34
CA GLU A 18 -5.92 -21.62 -2.72
C GLU A 18 -6.89 -21.07 -1.66
N GLN A 19 -6.47 -20.06 -0.90
CA GLN A 19 -7.30 -19.44 0.14
C GLN A 19 -8.41 -18.53 -0.41
N TYR A 20 -8.13 -17.78 -1.48
CA TYR A 20 -9.00 -16.73 -2.03
C TYR A 20 -9.49 -17.03 -3.45
N ASP A 21 -9.45 -18.28 -3.89
CA ASP A 21 -9.71 -18.77 -5.26
C ASP A 21 -8.69 -18.28 -6.33
N SER A 22 -8.25 -17.03 -6.22
CA SER A 22 -7.29 -16.41 -7.13
C SER A 22 -6.54 -15.26 -6.45
N PHE A 23 -5.21 -15.27 -6.51
CA PHE A 23 -4.38 -14.18 -5.99
C PHE A 23 -4.66 -12.84 -6.69
N ALA A 24 -4.94 -12.84 -7.98
CA ALA A 24 -5.25 -11.62 -8.73
C ALA A 24 -6.61 -11.05 -8.33
N THR A 25 -7.62 -11.92 -8.18
CA THR A 25 -8.97 -11.54 -7.74
C THR A 25 -8.93 -11.02 -6.31
N MET A 26 -8.19 -11.68 -5.41
CA MET A 26 -7.95 -11.22 -4.04
C MET A 26 -7.40 -9.80 -4.01
N ILE A 27 -6.43 -9.45 -4.86
CA ILE A 27 -5.88 -8.09 -4.92
C ILE A 27 -6.89 -7.10 -5.49
N ALA A 28 -7.58 -7.47 -6.57
CA ALA A 28 -8.55 -6.61 -7.24
C ALA A 28 -9.71 -6.23 -6.29
N ASP A 29 -10.27 -7.24 -5.63
CA ASP A 29 -11.44 -7.12 -4.75
C ASP A 29 -11.06 -6.65 -3.33
N TRP A 30 -9.76 -6.53 -3.02
CA TRP A 30 -9.34 -6.02 -1.72
C TRP A 30 -9.91 -4.61 -1.51
N PRO A 31 -10.57 -4.34 -0.37
CA PRO A 31 -11.26 -3.08 -0.19
C PRO A 31 -10.27 -1.91 -0.13
N ASP A 32 -10.58 -0.82 -0.85
CA ASP A 32 -9.69 0.33 -0.97
C ASP A 32 -9.49 1.07 0.37
N ASP A 33 -10.42 0.89 1.31
CA ASP A 33 -10.37 1.44 2.67
C ASP A 33 -9.47 0.65 3.64
N ASP A 34 -8.94 -0.51 3.23
CA ASP A 34 -7.98 -1.35 3.97
C ASP A 34 -6.75 -1.72 3.12
N PHE A 35 -6.25 -0.77 2.32
CA PHE A 35 -5.00 -0.96 1.56
C PHE A 35 -3.82 -1.35 2.47
N ILE A 36 -3.74 -0.79 3.69
CA ILE A 36 -2.72 -1.19 4.67
C ILE A 36 -2.82 -2.66 5.11
N GLY A 37 -4.03 -3.23 5.12
CA GLY A 37 -4.25 -4.65 5.38
C GLY A 37 -3.66 -5.53 4.28
N LEU A 38 -3.85 -5.15 3.02
CA LEU A 38 -3.23 -5.82 1.87
C LEU A 38 -1.70 -5.77 1.96
N LEU A 39 -1.15 -4.60 2.28
CA LEU A 39 0.30 -4.45 2.48
C LEU A 39 0.82 -5.38 3.60
N ALA A 40 0.09 -5.47 4.71
CA ALA A 40 0.46 -6.33 5.83
C ALA A 40 0.39 -7.82 5.47
N LEU A 41 -0.63 -8.23 4.70
CA LEU A 41 -0.76 -9.60 4.19
C LEU A 41 0.44 -9.98 3.32
N LEU A 42 0.77 -9.15 2.32
CA LEU A 42 1.90 -9.39 1.42
C LEU A 42 3.24 -9.38 2.16
N HIS A 43 3.44 -8.44 3.09
CA HIS A 43 4.66 -8.36 3.89
C HIS A 43 4.84 -9.59 4.80
N LYS A 44 3.75 -10.10 5.38
CA LYS A 44 3.78 -11.25 6.30
C LYS A 44 4.12 -12.55 5.57
N ASN A 45 3.55 -12.76 4.39
CA ASN A 45 3.68 -14.04 3.67
C ASN A 45 4.82 -14.03 2.63
N GLY A 46 5.27 -12.84 2.21
CA GLY A 46 6.31 -12.71 1.20
C GLY A 46 7.73 -12.66 1.74
N SER A 47 8.69 -12.87 0.84
CA SER A 47 10.12 -12.71 1.07
C SER A 47 10.63 -11.42 0.40
N ARG A 48 11.32 -10.58 1.17
CA ARG A 48 11.84 -9.26 0.73
C ARG A 48 10.77 -8.29 0.21
N LEU A 49 9.51 -8.54 0.56
CA LEU A 49 8.39 -7.63 0.33
C LEU A 49 8.28 -6.62 1.49
N GLY A 50 9.30 -5.76 1.61
CA GLY A 50 9.29 -4.68 2.60
C GLY A 50 8.16 -3.67 2.34
N PRO A 51 7.84 -2.77 3.30
CA PRO A 51 6.68 -1.89 3.22
C PRO A 51 6.57 -1.08 1.91
N LYS A 52 7.68 -0.49 1.45
CA LYS A 52 7.69 0.24 0.16
C LYS A 52 7.60 -0.71 -1.04
N THR A 53 8.25 -1.87 -0.99
CA THR A 53 8.24 -2.85 -2.08
C THR A 53 6.81 -3.32 -2.38
N CYS A 54 6.01 -3.62 -1.35
CA CYS A 54 4.59 -3.96 -1.52
C CYS A 54 3.81 -2.83 -2.20
N GLN A 55 3.99 -1.58 -1.74
CA GLN A 55 3.28 -0.41 -2.29
C GLN A 55 3.61 -0.22 -3.78
N TYR A 56 4.89 -0.31 -4.16
CA TYR A 56 5.29 -0.19 -5.56
C TYR A 56 4.84 -1.38 -6.41
N PHE A 57 4.91 -2.61 -5.88
CA PHE A 57 4.40 -3.79 -6.57
C PHE A 57 2.91 -3.61 -6.93
N LEU A 58 2.08 -3.26 -5.96
CA LEU A 58 0.64 -3.05 -6.15
C LEU A 58 0.35 -1.93 -7.14
N ARG A 59 1.10 -0.83 -7.06
CA ARG A 59 1.04 0.26 -8.04
C ARG A 59 1.32 -0.24 -9.46
N PHE A 60 2.37 -1.04 -9.65
CA PHE A 60 2.78 -1.50 -10.98
C PHE A 60 1.78 -2.46 -11.62
N ILE A 61 1.05 -3.24 -10.82
CA ILE A 61 -0.02 -4.12 -11.32
C ILE A 61 -1.39 -3.43 -11.39
N GLY A 62 -1.47 -2.13 -11.09
CA GLY A 62 -2.68 -1.32 -11.25
C GLY A 62 -3.66 -1.36 -10.08
N LYS A 63 -3.31 -1.90 -8.92
CA LYS A 63 -4.16 -1.79 -7.73
C LYS A 63 -4.17 -0.35 -7.23
N ASP A 64 -5.37 0.21 -7.05
CA ASP A 64 -5.51 1.53 -6.46
C ASP A 64 -5.05 1.55 -5.01
N GLY A 65 -4.12 2.45 -4.71
CA GLY A 65 -3.39 2.47 -3.45
C GLY A 65 -2.33 3.56 -3.43
N PHE A 66 -1.69 3.76 -2.28
CA PHE A 66 -0.74 4.84 -2.08
C PHE A 66 0.69 4.35 -1.87
N VAL A 67 1.67 5.20 -2.23
CA VAL A 67 3.07 5.01 -1.82
C VAL A 67 3.47 6.14 -0.89
N LEU A 68 4.06 5.76 0.23
CA LEU A 68 4.62 6.67 1.22
C LEU A 68 6.04 7.06 0.80
N ALA A 69 6.12 7.84 -0.27
CA ALA A 69 7.36 8.47 -0.74
C ALA A 69 7.74 9.65 0.16
N ARG A 70 9.01 10.09 0.10
CA ARG A 70 9.53 11.17 0.94
C ARG A 70 8.64 12.42 0.90
N ASP A 71 8.34 12.88 -0.32
CA ASP A 71 7.65 14.16 -0.48
C ASP A 71 6.17 14.06 -0.13
N GLY A 72 5.51 12.94 -0.48
CA GLY A 72 4.14 12.68 -0.04
C GLY A 72 4.00 12.59 1.49
N VAL A 73 4.98 11.99 2.18
CA VAL A 73 5.03 11.97 3.65
C VAL A 73 5.24 13.36 4.21
N ALA A 74 6.18 14.14 3.66
CA ALA A 74 6.42 15.50 4.11
C ALA A 74 5.21 16.42 3.89
N ALA A 75 4.44 16.23 2.80
CA ALA A 75 3.19 16.96 2.58
C ALA A 75 2.15 16.65 3.66
N MET A 76 2.02 15.38 4.06
CA MET A 76 1.11 14.99 5.14
C MET A 76 1.58 15.48 6.52
N ILE A 77 2.90 15.60 6.73
CA ILE A 77 3.46 16.20 7.95
C ILE A 77 3.16 17.70 7.99
N LEU A 78 3.36 18.41 6.88
CA LEU A 78 3.07 19.84 6.78
C LEU A 78 1.59 20.16 7.00
N ALA A 79 0.71 19.25 6.61
CA ALA A 79 -0.74 19.34 6.82
C ALA A 79 -1.20 18.76 8.17
N ASP A 80 -0.28 18.48 9.11
CA ASP A 80 -0.54 18.01 10.47
C ASP A 80 -1.30 16.66 10.59
N PHE A 81 -1.35 15.85 9.52
CA PHE A 81 -2.00 14.53 9.55
C PHE A 81 -1.15 13.45 10.26
N ILE A 82 0.17 13.56 10.12
CA ILE A 82 1.15 12.68 10.75
C ILE A 82 2.34 13.51 11.24
N THR A 83 3.08 13.02 12.23
CA THR A 83 4.21 13.78 12.80
C THR A 83 5.56 13.34 12.25
N THR A 84 5.67 12.09 11.81
CA THR A 84 6.91 11.48 11.31
C THR A 84 6.58 10.46 10.23
N HIS A 85 7.60 9.90 9.57
CA HIS A 85 7.39 8.84 8.60
C HIS A 85 6.68 7.65 9.28
N PRO A 86 5.47 7.27 8.82
CA PRO A 86 4.66 6.28 9.50
C PRO A 86 5.32 4.90 9.37
N THR A 87 5.50 4.25 10.52
CA THR A 87 6.08 2.89 10.60
C THR A 87 5.30 2.00 11.56
N SER A 88 4.63 2.59 12.55
CA SER A 88 3.77 1.85 13.46
C SER A 88 2.42 1.51 12.81
N LYS A 89 1.77 0.44 13.30
CA LYS A 89 0.40 0.08 12.88
C LYS A 89 -0.60 1.22 13.14
N ARG A 90 -0.40 1.98 14.21
CA ARG A 90 -1.22 3.15 14.56
C ARG A 90 -1.10 4.23 13.48
N ASP A 91 0.12 4.61 13.11
CA ASP A 91 0.32 5.70 12.15
C ASP A 91 -0.12 5.31 10.74
N LEU A 92 0.10 4.04 10.36
CA LEU A 92 -0.41 3.52 9.08
C LEU A 92 -1.94 3.55 9.03
N LYS A 93 -2.64 3.31 10.15
CA LYS A 93 -4.10 3.45 10.23
C LYS A 93 -4.54 4.91 10.05
N LEU A 94 -3.83 5.86 10.66
CA LEU A 94 -4.12 7.30 10.47
C LEU A 94 -3.97 7.70 9.01
N VAL A 95 -2.90 7.22 8.34
CA VAL A 95 -2.71 7.43 6.91
C VAL A 95 -3.87 6.85 6.11
N GLN A 96 -4.25 5.59 6.33
CA GLN A 96 -5.39 4.97 5.63
C GLN A 96 -6.66 5.80 5.80
N GLN A 97 -6.95 6.27 7.01
CA GLN A 97 -8.11 7.10 7.30
C GLN A 97 -8.08 8.45 6.57
N ALA A 98 -6.90 9.09 6.49
CA ALA A 98 -6.73 10.32 5.72
C ALA A 98 -7.02 10.09 4.23
N TYR A 99 -6.45 9.03 3.65
CA TYR A 99 -6.73 8.66 2.26
C TYR A 99 -8.22 8.37 2.02
N ASN A 100 -8.87 7.62 2.90
CA ASN A 100 -10.30 7.33 2.80
C ASN A 100 -11.13 8.62 2.80
N SER A 101 -10.84 9.53 3.74
CA SER A 101 -11.54 10.82 3.84
C SER A 101 -11.34 11.65 2.57
N TRP A 102 -10.11 11.74 2.06
CA TRP A 102 -9.84 12.46 0.82
C TRP A 102 -10.46 11.82 -0.42
N ARG A 103 -10.57 10.49 -0.48
CA ARG A 103 -11.33 9.83 -1.55
C ARG A 103 -12.79 10.23 -1.52
N ASP A 104 -13.41 10.19 -0.35
CA ASP A 104 -14.82 10.54 -0.16
C ASP A 104 -15.08 12.01 -0.52
N GLU A 105 -14.17 12.91 -0.15
CA GLU A 105 -14.27 14.34 -0.44
C GLU A 105 -14.01 14.70 -1.92
N SER A 106 -13.02 14.07 -2.54
CA SER A 106 -12.53 14.46 -3.88
C SER A 106 -13.09 13.61 -5.02
N GLY A 107 -13.59 12.41 -4.74
CA GLY A 107 -13.96 11.41 -5.74
C GLY A 107 -12.75 10.79 -6.48
N LEU A 108 -11.52 11.07 -6.06
CA LEU A 108 -10.30 10.53 -6.66
C LEU A 108 -9.89 9.20 -6.03
N GLY A 109 -9.19 8.36 -6.80
CA GLY A 109 -8.55 7.15 -6.29
C GLY A 109 -7.32 7.43 -5.42
N ASN A 110 -6.95 6.47 -4.58
CA ASN A 110 -5.79 6.56 -3.68
C ASN A 110 -4.48 6.86 -4.43
N ALA A 111 -4.29 6.27 -5.62
CA ALA A 111 -3.10 6.46 -6.42
C ALA A 111 -2.99 7.89 -6.96
N GLN A 112 -4.12 8.50 -7.32
CA GLN A 112 -4.18 9.89 -7.76
C GLN A 112 -3.86 10.83 -6.60
N ILE A 113 -4.49 10.63 -5.44
CA ILE A 113 -4.21 11.40 -4.21
C ILE A 113 -2.74 11.27 -3.81
N SER A 114 -2.19 10.05 -3.86
CA SER A 114 -0.77 9.78 -3.56
C SER A 114 0.17 10.56 -4.47
N ARG A 115 -0.19 10.69 -5.76
CA ARG A 115 0.58 11.48 -6.73
C ARG A 115 0.46 12.97 -6.46
N ILE A 116 -0.74 13.47 -6.14
CA ILE A 116 -0.97 14.88 -5.81
C ILE A 116 -0.14 15.28 -4.60
N LEU A 117 -0.20 14.51 -3.50
CA LEU A 117 0.60 14.76 -2.29
C LEU A 117 2.10 14.81 -2.61
N SER A 118 2.59 13.86 -3.41
CA SER A 118 4.01 13.80 -3.78
C SER A 118 4.48 14.97 -4.65
N LEU A 119 3.57 15.68 -5.32
CA LEU A 119 3.87 16.83 -6.17
C LEU A 119 3.45 18.17 -5.54
N SER A 120 2.83 18.14 -4.35
CA SER A 120 2.30 19.33 -3.67
C SER A 120 3.36 20.15 -2.93
N ILE A 121 4.52 19.53 -2.67
CA ILE A 121 5.65 20.18 -2.03
C ILE A 121 6.86 20.09 -2.98
N GLY A 122 7.66 21.16 -3.03
CA GLY A 122 8.84 21.30 -3.89
C GLY A 122 10.07 21.63 -3.07
#